data_AF-A0A965JP91-F1
#
_entry.id   AF-A0A965JP91-F1
#
_cell.length_a   1.000
_cell.length_b   1.000
_cell.length_c   1.000
_cell.angle_alpha   90.00
_cell.angle_beta   90.00
_cell.angle_gamma   90.00
#
_symmetry.space_group_name_H-M   'P 1'
#
loop_
_entity.id
_entity.type
_entity.pdbx_description
1 polymer ?
#
loop_
_entity_poly.entity_id
_entity_poly.type
_entity_poly.pdbx_seq_one_letter_code
_entity_poly.pdbx_strand_id
1 'polypeptide(L)'
;MKVYSLLIFSFLISMATFGQTQNQAKKDNASVDQAEGIYVFIQSKPLAEYEVLGTVKKTGLVWTGKPKEMYRILLRRAKHDYPTCEGLIFDDIDMDHATCIKFK
;
A
#
# COMPACT_ATOMS: atom_id res chain seq x y z
N MET A 1 -12.26 -48.70 20.00
CA MET A 1 -11.74 -48.32 18.66
C MET A 1 -12.67 -47.42 17.86
N LYS A 2 -13.96 -47.76 17.68
CA LYS A 2 -14.90 -46.94 16.86
C LYS A 2 -15.11 -45.49 17.36
N VAL A 3 -15.17 -45.27 18.67
CA VAL A 3 -15.36 -43.93 19.26
C VAL A 3 -14.14 -43.02 19.08
N TYR A 4 -12.93 -43.57 19.27
CA TYR A 4 -11.68 -42.83 19.01
C TYR A 4 -11.52 -42.46 17.53
N SER A 5 -11.91 -43.37 16.63
CA SER A 5 -11.93 -43.09 15.19
C SER A 5 -12.90 -41.96 14.83
N LEU A 6 -14.04 -41.85 15.51
CA LEU A 6 -15.02 -40.77 15.33
C LEU A 6 -14.51 -39.42 15.83
N LEU A 7 -13.81 -39.40 16.98
CA LEU A 7 -13.23 -38.18 17.54
C LEU A 7 -12.07 -37.62 16.71
N ILE A 8 -11.22 -38.49 16.15
CA ILE A 8 -10.15 -38.07 15.24
C ILE A 8 -10.75 -37.49 13.95
N PHE A 9 -11.81 -38.10 13.44
CA PHE A 9 -12.48 -37.62 12.23
C PHE A 9 -13.14 -36.25 12.44
N SER A 10 -13.78 -36.01 13.59
CA SER A 10 -14.35 -34.69 13.90
C SER A 10 -13.28 -33.61 14.09
N PHE A 11 -12.12 -33.96 14.65
CA PHE A 11 -11.00 -33.04 14.80
C PHE A 11 -10.35 -32.68 13.45
N LEU A 12 -10.32 -33.61 12.50
CA LEU A 12 -9.83 -33.33 11.15
C LEU A 12 -10.76 -32.40 10.36
N ILE A 13 -12.08 -32.54 10.55
CA ILE A 13 -13.08 -31.66 9.90
C ILE A 13 -13.01 -30.23 10.45
N SER A 14 -12.74 -30.05 11.75
CA SER A 14 -12.55 -28.71 12.32
C SER A 14 -11.27 -28.05 11.80
N MET A 15 -10.17 -28.79 11.58
CA MET A 15 -8.96 -28.22 10.97
C MET A 15 -9.18 -27.82 9.49
N ALA A 16 -9.95 -28.59 8.72
CA ALA A 16 -10.24 -28.30 7.32
C ALA A 16 -11.07 -27.02 7.12
N THR A 17 -11.91 -26.66 8.09
CA THR A 17 -12.81 -25.50 8.02
C THR A 17 -12.15 -24.18 8.42
N PHE A 18 -11.07 -24.21 9.21
CA PHE A 18 -10.29 -23.01 9.56
C PHE A 18 -9.38 -22.50 8.42
N GLY A 19 -9.06 -23.35 7.43
CA GLY A 19 -8.21 -22.98 6.30
C GLY A 19 -8.95 -22.37 5.09
N GLN A 20 -10.28 -22.33 5.12
CA GLN A 20 -11.11 -21.86 4.01
C GLN A 20 -11.65 -20.43 4.18
N THR A 21 -11.03 -19.62 5.03
CA THR A 21 -11.28 -18.17 5.09
C THR A 21 -10.74 -17.50 3.81
N GLN A 22 -11.59 -17.54 2.79
CA GLN A 22 -11.72 -16.59 1.68
C GLN A 22 -10.42 -16.10 1.02
N ASN A 23 -9.93 -16.90 0.09
CA ASN A 23 -9.19 -16.43 -1.08
C ASN A 23 -10.14 -15.80 -2.14
N GLN A 24 -11.18 -15.08 -1.71
CA GLN A 24 -11.82 -14.14 -2.62
C GLN A 24 -11.02 -12.86 -2.52
N ALA A 25 -10.41 -12.44 -3.63
CA ALA A 25 -9.74 -11.15 -3.70
C ALA A 25 -10.72 -10.09 -3.20
N LYS A 26 -10.47 -9.58 -1.98
CA LYS A 26 -11.29 -8.56 -1.37
C LYS A 26 -11.24 -7.35 -2.30
N LYS A 27 -12.39 -6.70 -2.56
CA LYS A 27 -12.49 -5.63 -3.58
C LYS A 27 -11.59 -4.41 -3.28
N ASP A 28 -11.11 -4.30 -2.05
CA ASP A 28 -10.21 -3.28 -1.53
C ASP A 28 -8.73 -3.72 -1.46
N ASN A 29 -8.40 -4.95 -1.89
CA ASN A 29 -7.02 -5.38 -2.08
C ASN A 29 -6.54 -5.00 -3.48
N ALA A 30 -5.37 -4.37 -3.57
CA ALA A 30 -4.72 -4.01 -4.83
C ALA A 30 -3.21 -4.25 -4.74
N SER A 31 -2.58 -4.58 -5.87
CA SER A 31 -1.13 -4.52 -6.01
C SER A 31 -0.71 -3.07 -6.26
N VAL A 32 0.36 -2.64 -5.60
CA VAL A 32 0.91 -1.29 -5.74
C VAL A 32 2.16 -1.31 -6.63
N ASP A 33 2.18 -0.41 -7.61
CA ASP A 33 3.36 -0.19 -8.44
C ASP A 33 4.41 0.67 -7.74
N GLN A 34 5.65 0.51 -8.17
CA GLN A 34 6.76 1.33 -7.73
C GLN A 34 7.26 2.25 -8.85
N ALA A 35 7.75 3.41 -8.47
CA ALA A 35 8.58 4.24 -9.32
C ALA A 35 9.87 4.60 -8.60
N GLU A 36 11.00 4.32 -9.26
CA GLU A 36 12.33 4.57 -8.71
C GLU A 36 12.55 3.95 -7.31
N GLY A 37 11.94 2.78 -7.06
CA GLY A 37 12.03 2.03 -5.80
C GLY A 37 11.06 2.49 -4.70
N ILE A 38 10.20 3.47 -4.97
CA ILE A 38 9.20 3.97 -4.02
C ILE A 38 7.82 3.44 -4.41
N TYR A 39 7.09 2.87 -3.45
CA TYR A 39 5.69 2.47 -3.63
C TYR A 39 4.78 3.68 -3.80
N VAL A 40 3.89 3.67 -4.79
CA VAL A 40 3.07 4.84 -5.15
C VAL A 40 1.59 4.56 -4.94
N PHE A 41 0.99 5.29 -4.01
CA PHE A 41 -0.42 5.18 -3.69
C PHE A 41 -1.15 6.43 -4.21
N ILE A 42 -1.99 6.29 -5.23
CA ILE A 42 -2.86 7.36 -5.73
C ILE A 42 -4.28 7.07 -5.25
N GLN A 43 -4.89 8.02 -4.53
CA GLN A 43 -6.21 7.88 -3.93
C GLN A 43 -6.39 6.56 -3.15
N SER A 44 -5.33 6.12 -2.50
CA SER A 44 -5.28 4.88 -1.73
C SER A 44 -4.24 5.00 -0.62
N LYS A 45 -4.29 4.09 0.34
CA LYS A 45 -3.33 4.02 1.45
C LYS A 45 -2.90 2.56 1.64
N PRO A 46 -1.66 2.31 2.07
CA PRO A 46 -1.25 0.96 2.40
C PRO A 46 -2.04 0.43 3.60
N LEU A 47 -2.31 -0.88 3.57
CA LEU A 47 -2.88 -1.62 4.70
C LEU A 47 -1.82 -1.99 5.74
N ALA A 48 -0.55 -2.09 5.32
CA ALA A 48 0.58 -2.32 6.21
C ALA A 48 0.77 -1.12 7.17
N GLU A 49 1.37 -1.35 8.33
CA GLU A 49 1.71 -0.26 9.24
C GLU A 49 2.88 0.58 8.70
N TYR A 50 2.81 1.90 8.90
CA TYR A 50 3.83 2.83 8.47
C TYR A 50 3.97 4.01 9.43
N GLU A 51 5.11 4.69 9.36
CA GLU A 51 5.34 6.01 9.91
C GLU A 51 5.26 7.08 8.81
N VAL A 52 4.72 8.24 9.14
CA VAL A 52 4.71 9.40 8.24
C VAL A 52 6.01 10.16 8.45
N LEU A 53 6.84 10.25 7.40
CA LEU A 53 8.08 11.02 7.44
C LEU A 53 7.80 12.52 7.24
N GLY A 54 6.80 12.84 6.42
CA GLY A 54 6.31 14.19 6.22
C GLY A 54 5.62 14.37 4.87
N THR A 55 5.26 15.62 4.55
CA THR A 55 4.56 15.97 3.31
C THR A 55 5.45 16.80 2.40
N VAL A 56 5.60 16.39 1.15
CA VAL A 56 6.20 17.20 0.10
C VAL A 56 5.12 17.96 -0.65
N LYS A 57 5.35 19.25 -0.90
CA LYS A 57 4.46 20.10 -1.70
C LYS A 57 5.06 20.35 -3.06
N LYS A 58 4.20 20.48 -4.06
CA LYS A 58 4.60 20.89 -5.41
C LYS A 58 5.11 22.32 -5.33
N THR A 59 6.37 22.51 -5.68
CA THR A 59 6.93 23.85 -5.90
C THR A 59 7.71 23.89 -7.21
N GLY A 60 7.77 25.08 -7.82
CA GLY A 60 8.31 25.30 -9.16
C GLY A 60 7.22 25.51 -10.21
N LEU A 61 7.65 25.91 -11.41
CA LEU A 61 6.78 26.09 -12.56
C LEU A 61 6.39 24.74 -13.17
N VAL A 62 5.09 24.57 -13.40
CA VAL A 62 4.52 23.46 -14.18
C VAL A 62 4.24 24.00 -15.58
N TRP A 63 4.89 23.45 -16.60
CA TRP A 63 4.80 23.99 -17.96
C TRP A 63 3.70 23.35 -18.78
N THR A 64 3.42 22.06 -18.53
CA THR A 64 2.49 21.28 -19.35
C THR A 64 1.13 21.07 -18.70
N GLY A 65 1.03 21.32 -17.40
CA GLY A 65 -0.17 21.02 -16.59
C GLY A 65 -0.49 19.53 -16.49
N LYS A 66 0.39 18.64 -16.97
CA LYS A 66 0.12 17.20 -17.00
C LYS A 66 0.40 16.57 -15.63
N PRO A 67 -0.45 15.63 -15.15
CA PRO A 67 -0.21 14.93 -13.88
C PRO A 67 1.17 14.27 -13.79
N LYS A 68 1.68 13.73 -14.89
CA LYS A 68 3.02 13.12 -14.96
C LYS A 68 4.14 14.09 -14.57
N GLU A 69 4.01 15.38 -14.90
CA GLU A 69 5.00 16.39 -14.54
C GLU A 69 5.01 16.64 -13.03
N MET A 70 3.82 16.83 -12.45
CA MET A 70 3.62 17.08 -11.01
C MET A 70 4.06 15.88 -10.18
N TYR A 71 3.66 14.69 -10.60
CA TYR A 71 4.09 13.41 -10.06
C TYR A 71 5.62 13.30 -9.98
N ARG A 72 6.34 13.62 -11.06
CA ARG A 72 7.81 13.54 -11.09
C ARG A 72 8.46 14.58 -10.17
N ILE A 73 7.88 15.79 -10.08
CA ILE A 73 8.37 16.84 -9.16
C ILE A 73 8.26 16.33 -7.72
N LEU A 74 7.09 15.83 -7.33
CA LEU A 74 6.84 15.34 -5.98
C LEU A 74 7.69 14.12 -5.63
N LEU A 75 7.82 13.15 -6.55
CA LEU A 75 8.69 11.98 -6.36
C LEU A 75 10.15 12.38 -6.12
N ARG A 76 10.68 13.29 -6.93
CA ARG A 76 12.06 13.79 -6.76
C ARG A 76 12.25 14.50 -5.43
N ARG A 77 11.28 15.32 -5.01
CA ARG A 77 11.31 15.99 -3.70
C ARG A 77 11.27 14.99 -2.57
N ALA A 78 10.40 13.98 -2.63
CA ALA A 78 10.31 12.96 -1.59
C ALA A 78 11.66 12.28 -1.38
N LYS A 79 12.33 11.87 -2.47
CA LYS A 79 13.68 11.27 -2.41
C LYS A 79 14.75 12.21 -1.86
N HIS A 80 14.62 13.51 -2.09
CA HIS A 80 15.58 14.51 -1.63
C HIS A 80 15.37 14.88 -0.16
N ASP A 81 14.14 15.24 0.20
CA ASP A 81 13.78 15.74 1.53
C ASP A 81 13.68 14.61 2.56
N TYR A 82 13.30 13.41 2.10
CA TYR A 82 13.17 12.20 2.91
C TYR A 82 13.89 11.01 2.26
N PRO A 83 15.23 10.88 2.38
CA PRO A 83 16.01 9.83 1.72
C PRO A 83 15.59 8.39 2.07
N THR A 84 14.93 8.20 3.21
CA THR A 84 14.40 6.91 3.66
C THR A 84 12.93 6.70 3.28
N CYS A 85 12.41 7.46 2.31
CA CYS A 85 11.05 7.29 1.80
C CYS A 85 10.89 5.94 1.11
N GLU A 86 9.91 5.15 1.55
CA GLU A 86 9.59 3.86 0.93
C GLU A 86 8.24 3.90 0.21
N GLY A 87 7.34 4.80 0.61
CA GLY A 87 6.06 5.00 -0.03
C GLY A 87 5.68 6.47 -0.17
N LEU A 88 4.92 6.78 -1.22
CA LEU A 88 4.40 8.11 -1.50
C LEU A 88 2.89 8.03 -1.72
N ILE A 89 2.14 8.76 -0.88
CA ILE A 89 0.68 8.80 -0.89
C ILE A 89 0.22 10.13 -1.49
N PHE A 90 -0.53 10.05 -2.59
CA PHE A 90 -1.24 11.15 -3.20
C PHE A 90 -2.73 11.00 -2.84
N ASP A 91 -3.20 11.78 -1.87
CA ASP A 91 -4.58 11.79 -1.38
C ASP A 91 -5.47 12.81 -2.09
N ASP A 92 -4.88 13.69 -2.90
CA ASP A 92 -5.57 14.70 -3.69
C ASP A 92 -5.43 14.46 -5.21
N ILE A 93 -6.50 14.73 -5.94
CA ILE A 93 -6.58 14.62 -7.41
C ILE A 93 -5.68 15.66 -8.06
N ASP A 94 -5.58 16.85 -7.46
CA ASP A 94 -4.80 17.95 -8.01
C ASP A 94 -3.29 17.75 -7.81
N MET A 95 -2.85 16.65 -7.18
CA MET A 95 -1.43 16.28 -6.98
C MET A 95 -0.56 17.47 -6.55
N ASP A 96 -1.10 18.34 -5.70
CA ASP A 96 -0.40 19.52 -5.19
C ASP A 96 0.57 19.16 -4.06
N HIS A 97 0.38 18.00 -3.45
CA HIS A 97 1.24 17.46 -2.42
C HIS A 97 1.22 15.94 -2.43
N ALA A 98 2.18 15.36 -1.72
CA ALA A 98 2.19 13.94 -1.43
C ALA A 98 2.83 13.68 -0.07
N THR A 99 2.35 12.65 0.62
CA THR A 99 2.84 12.25 1.94
C THR A 99 3.84 11.12 1.78
N CYS A 100 5.06 11.36 2.25
CA CYS A 100 6.11 10.35 2.29
C CYS A 100 5.99 9.51 3.55
N ILE A 101 6.08 8.20 3.38
CA ILE A 101 5.97 7.22 4.45
C ILE A 101 7.15 6.25 4.42
N LYS A 102 7.35 5.58 5.56
CA LYS A 102 8.25 4.45 5.71
C LYS A 102 7.51 3.32 6.41
N PHE A 103 7.64 2.10 5.91
CA PHE A 103 6.97 0.95 6.50
C PHE A 103 7.67 0.55 7.81
N LYS A 104 6.89 0.06 8.77
CA LYS A 104 7.43 -0.44 10.04
C LYS A 104 7.98 -1.84 9.91
#